data_AF-A0A524DR82-F1
#
_entry.id   AF-A0A524DR82-F1
#
_cell.length_a   1.000
_cell.length_b   1.000
_cell.length_c   1.000
_cell.angle_alpha   90.00
_cell.angle_beta   90.00
_cell.angle_gamma   90.00
#
_symmetry.space_group_name_H-M   'P 1'
#
loop_
_entity.id
_entity.type
_entity.pdbx_description
1 polymer ?
#
loop_
_entity_poly.entity_id
_entity_poly.type
_entity_poly.pdbx_seq_one_letter_code
_entity_poly.pdbx_strand_id
1 'polypeptide(L)'
;MTTSEIKVLKKFENGIHFTCQMCGECCRGFQEGEVYVFRNDILVLAKHLNFKGVSGLKKFCQKYLKIVDQKFYWKDPKTKRGRTYNFQALGFKFTGDDEHCEFLGEDSKCTVHQARPFQCRAFPIGWNMLINNLRNFRDYSKKCPALQDSLDNIGKFYSKGEILKWAQKEYEMERNFFLEMKKNDFDIFKVYKFLPKDITTL
;
A
#
# COMPACT_ATOMS: atom_id res chain seq x y z
N MET A 1 -5.58 -0.04 13.32
CA MET A 1 -5.09 -1.14 14.16
C MET A 1 -3.64 -0.84 14.48
N THR A 2 -3.30 -0.59 15.74
CA THR A 2 -1.97 -0.06 16.11
C THR A 2 -1.55 -0.67 17.45
N THR A 3 -1.26 -1.96 17.41
CA THR A 3 -0.41 -2.60 18.40
C THR A 3 0.96 -2.76 17.77
N SER A 4 2.01 -2.33 18.48
CA SER A 4 3.41 -2.57 18.11
C SER A 4 3.75 -4.06 17.97
N GLU A 5 2.88 -4.93 18.50
CA GLU A 5 2.95 -6.36 18.34
C GLU A 5 1.99 -6.79 17.22
N ILE A 6 2.57 -7.18 16.08
CA ILE A 6 1.83 -7.73 14.95
C ILE A 6 1.49 -9.18 15.26
N LYS A 7 0.19 -9.46 15.39
CA LYS A 7 -0.33 -10.81 15.62
C LYS A 7 -0.72 -11.44 14.30
N VAL A 8 -0.24 -12.66 14.09
CA VAL A 8 -0.54 -13.47 12.91
C VAL A 8 -1.53 -14.57 13.32
N LEU A 9 -2.50 -14.87 12.47
CA LEU A 9 -3.45 -15.95 12.72
C LEU A 9 -2.75 -17.30 12.81
N LYS A 10 -3.34 -18.20 13.61
CA LYS A 10 -2.92 -19.60 13.74
C LYS A 10 -2.75 -20.29 12.37
N LYS A 11 -3.62 -19.98 11.41
CA LYS A 11 -3.55 -20.52 10.03
C LYS A 11 -2.20 -20.23 9.34
N PHE A 12 -1.58 -19.10 9.64
CA PHE A 12 -0.32 -18.68 9.02
C PHE A 12 0.90 -18.99 9.90
N GLU A 13 0.74 -19.73 11.01
CA GLU A 13 1.89 -20.16 11.83
C GLU A 13 2.87 -21.04 11.05
N ASN A 14 2.34 -21.85 10.13
CA ASN A 14 3.11 -22.72 9.25
C ASN A 14 3.51 -22.03 7.92
N GLY A 15 3.28 -20.72 7.80
CA GLY A 15 3.51 -19.96 6.57
C GLY A 15 2.31 -19.98 5.61
N ILE A 16 2.56 -19.50 4.39
CA ILE A 16 1.56 -19.35 3.32
C ILE A 16 2.24 -19.48 1.96
N HIS A 17 1.55 -20.06 0.99
CA HIS A 17 1.99 -20.06 -0.41
C HIS A 17 1.27 -18.95 -1.17
N PHE A 18 1.99 -18.13 -1.93
CA PHE A 18 1.38 -17.09 -2.74
C PHE A 18 2.28 -16.68 -3.90
N THR A 19 1.73 -16.45 -5.09
CA THR A 19 2.43 -15.77 -6.18
C THR A 19 1.43 -14.97 -6.98
N CYS A 20 1.65 -13.67 -7.12
CA CYS A 20 0.79 -12.82 -7.94
C CYS A 20 0.73 -13.36 -9.38
N GLN A 21 -0.47 -13.67 -9.85
CA GLN A 21 -0.73 -14.16 -11.21
C GLN A 21 -1.01 -13.04 -12.21
N MET A 22 -0.91 -11.78 -11.78
CA MET A 22 -1.23 -10.59 -12.59
C MET A 22 -2.64 -10.66 -13.19
N CYS A 23 -3.63 -11.13 -12.41
CA CYS A 23 -5.02 -11.27 -12.84
C CYS A 23 -5.80 -9.95 -12.98
N GLY A 24 -5.26 -8.83 -12.46
CA GLY A 24 -5.90 -7.52 -12.53
C GLY A 24 -6.96 -7.23 -11.47
N GLU A 25 -7.39 -8.23 -10.70
CA GLU A 25 -8.46 -8.11 -9.69
C GLU A 25 -8.16 -7.06 -8.61
N CYS A 26 -6.93 -7.01 -8.08
CA CYS A 26 -6.53 -5.99 -7.11
C CYS A 26 -6.27 -4.60 -7.74
N CYS A 27 -6.36 -4.49 -9.06
CA CYS A 27 -6.19 -3.25 -9.81
C CYS A 27 -7.53 -2.62 -10.22
N ARG A 28 -8.68 -3.22 -9.88
CA ARG A 28 -10.04 -2.72 -10.20
C ARG A 28 -10.88 -2.57 -8.94
N GLY A 29 -12.01 -1.87 -9.05
CA GLY A 29 -13.10 -1.95 -8.07
C GLY A 29 -12.76 -1.32 -6.71
N PHE A 30 -12.23 -0.11 -6.74
CA PHE A 30 -11.62 0.55 -5.59
C PHE A 30 -12.59 1.29 -4.65
N GLN A 31 -13.82 0.82 -4.51
CA GLN A 31 -14.71 1.31 -3.44
C GLN A 31 -14.33 0.77 -2.05
N GLU A 32 -13.24 -0.02 -1.94
CA GLU A 32 -12.87 -0.79 -0.74
C GLU A 32 -11.55 -0.36 -0.05
N GLY A 33 -10.80 0.65 -0.53
CA GLY A 33 -9.52 1.00 0.12
C GLY A 33 -8.74 2.15 -0.53
N GLU A 34 -7.50 2.38 -0.08
CA GLU A 34 -6.52 3.29 -0.70
C GLU A 34 -5.21 2.52 -0.98
N VAL A 35 -4.48 2.85 -2.08
CA VAL A 35 -3.14 2.34 -2.40
C VAL A 35 -2.20 3.48 -2.10
N TYR A 36 -1.67 3.47 -0.90
CA TYR A 36 -0.77 4.51 -0.42
C TYR A 36 0.58 4.41 -1.14
N VAL A 37 1.07 5.55 -1.59
CA VAL A 37 2.32 5.67 -2.33
C VAL A 37 3.26 6.57 -1.55
N PHE A 38 4.31 5.99 -0.98
CA PHE A 38 5.32 6.73 -0.22
C PHE A 38 6.47 7.20 -1.10
N ARG A 39 7.29 8.12 -0.60
CA ARG A 39 8.44 8.71 -1.31
C ARG A 39 9.26 7.71 -2.14
N ASN A 40 9.64 6.58 -1.55
CA ASN A 40 10.45 5.59 -2.25
C ASN A 40 9.68 4.92 -3.41
N ASP A 41 8.40 4.66 -3.24
CA ASP A 41 7.56 4.12 -4.31
C ASP A 41 7.43 5.12 -5.47
N ILE A 42 7.24 6.42 -5.17
CA ILE A 42 7.23 7.49 -6.17
C ILE A 42 8.53 7.51 -6.98
N LEU A 43 9.69 7.47 -6.30
CA LEU A 43 10.99 7.52 -6.98
C LEU A 43 11.22 6.28 -7.86
N VAL A 44 10.86 5.09 -7.39
CA VAL A 44 11.00 3.84 -8.14
C VAL A 44 10.09 3.83 -9.36
N LEU A 45 8.80 4.19 -9.19
CA LEU A 45 7.83 4.24 -10.29
C LEU A 45 8.18 5.31 -11.31
N ALA A 46 8.51 6.52 -10.87
CA ALA A 46 8.92 7.60 -11.75
C ALA A 46 10.16 7.22 -12.58
N LYS A 47 11.17 6.61 -11.94
CA LYS A 47 12.35 6.10 -12.65
C LYS A 47 11.98 5.01 -13.66
N HIS A 48 11.16 4.05 -13.26
CA HIS A 48 10.73 2.94 -14.13
C HIS A 48 9.97 3.44 -15.36
N LEU A 49 9.16 4.48 -15.19
CA LEU A 49 8.38 5.13 -16.26
C LEU A 49 9.13 6.27 -16.96
N ASN A 50 10.45 6.38 -16.76
CA ASN A 50 11.33 7.37 -17.39
C ASN A 50 10.99 8.86 -17.11
N PHE A 51 10.32 9.16 -16.00
CA PHE A 51 10.21 10.53 -15.49
C PHE A 51 11.54 10.95 -14.83
N LYS A 52 12.21 11.95 -15.41
CA LYS A 52 13.53 12.41 -14.96
C LYS A 52 13.49 13.76 -14.25
N GLY A 53 14.29 13.88 -13.20
CA GLY A 53 14.48 15.12 -12.44
C GLY A 53 13.22 15.62 -11.72
N VAL A 54 13.30 16.83 -11.15
CA VAL A 54 12.21 17.42 -10.36
C VAL A 54 10.97 17.68 -11.22
N SER A 55 11.14 18.12 -12.47
CA SER A 55 10.02 18.33 -13.40
C SER A 55 9.32 17.02 -13.75
N GLY A 56 10.08 15.94 -13.98
CA GLY A 56 9.52 14.60 -14.19
C GLY A 56 8.72 14.12 -12.98
N LEU A 57 9.24 14.28 -11.77
CA LEU A 57 8.52 13.91 -10.54
C LEU A 57 7.21 14.69 -10.39
N LYS A 58 7.21 16.00 -10.67
CA LYS A 58 5.98 16.81 -10.70
C LYS A 58 4.94 16.23 -11.65
N LYS A 59 5.32 15.96 -12.89
CA LYS A 59 4.43 15.37 -13.91
C LYS A 59 3.91 14.00 -13.51
N PHE A 60 4.77 13.14 -12.93
CA PHE A 60 4.38 11.84 -12.42
C PHE A 60 3.31 11.98 -11.32
N CYS A 61 3.55 12.84 -10.32
CA CYS A 61 2.60 13.04 -9.22
C CYS A 61 1.28 13.61 -9.72
N GLN A 62 1.32 14.59 -10.61
CA GLN A 62 0.13 15.19 -11.20
C GLN A 62 -0.70 14.16 -11.95
N LYS A 63 -0.05 13.29 -12.73
CA LYS A 63 -0.74 12.29 -13.55
C LYS A 63 -1.32 11.14 -12.74
N TYR A 64 -0.54 10.55 -11.83
CA TYR A 64 -0.88 9.26 -11.23
C TYR A 64 -1.27 9.29 -9.76
N LEU A 65 -1.06 10.41 -9.05
CA LEU A 65 -1.30 10.48 -7.61
C LEU A 65 -2.40 11.48 -7.27
N LYS A 66 -3.12 11.19 -6.19
CA LYS A 66 -4.08 12.09 -5.52
C LYS A 66 -3.68 12.27 -4.07
N ILE A 67 -4.04 13.41 -3.49
CA ILE A 67 -4.04 13.58 -2.03
C ILE A 67 -5.28 12.90 -1.48
N VAL A 68 -5.08 12.11 -0.42
CA VAL A 68 -6.15 11.42 0.32
C VAL A 68 -5.96 11.61 1.82
N ASP A 69 -7.03 11.47 2.58
CA ASP A 69 -6.96 11.47 4.04
C ASP A 69 -6.54 10.10 4.59
N GLN A 70 -5.59 10.11 5.52
CA GLN A 70 -5.13 8.93 6.23
C GLN A 70 -5.31 9.09 7.74
N LYS A 71 -5.59 7.97 8.41
CA LYS A 71 -5.65 7.87 9.87
C LYS A 71 -4.47 7.07 10.41
N PHE A 72 -3.78 7.61 11.40
CA PHE A 72 -2.73 6.88 12.12
C PHE A 72 -2.87 7.07 13.62
N TYR A 73 -2.92 5.97 14.36
CA TYR A 73 -2.91 6.04 15.82
C TYR A 73 -1.46 6.07 16.32
N TRP A 74 -1.18 7.06 17.16
CA TRP A 74 0.13 7.23 17.76
C TRP A 74 0.00 7.50 19.25
N LYS A 75 0.74 6.72 20.04
CA LYS A 75 0.96 6.98 21.45
C LYS A 75 2.33 7.60 21.64
N ASP A 76 2.35 8.89 21.96
CA ASP A 76 3.61 9.58 22.24
C ASP A 76 4.20 9.00 23.54
N PRO A 77 5.50 8.63 23.57
CA PRO A 77 6.14 8.09 24.76
C PRO A 77 5.99 8.96 26.01
N LYS A 78 5.84 10.28 25.82
CA LYS A 78 5.67 11.24 26.92
C LYS A 78 4.23 11.32 27.46
N THR A 79 3.28 10.61 26.83
CA THR A 79 1.85 10.73 27.13
C THR A 79 1.27 9.42 27.67
N LYS A 80 0.30 9.54 28.59
CA LYS A 80 -0.39 8.38 29.17
C LYS A 80 -1.34 7.70 28.17
N ARG A 81 -1.91 8.46 27.23
CA ARG A 81 -2.90 8.00 26.24
C ARG A 81 -2.44 8.31 24.82
N GLY A 82 -2.65 7.37 23.91
CA GLY A 82 -2.48 7.64 22.48
C GLY A 82 -3.73 8.28 21.88
N ARG A 83 -3.59 8.79 20.66
CA ARG A 83 -4.70 9.35 19.88
C ARG A 83 -4.54 9.02 18.40
N THR A 84 -5.65 9.07 17.69
CA THR A 84 -5.69 8.98 16.23
C THR A 84 -5.47 10.36 15.62
N TYR A 85 -4.58 10.44 14.65
CA TYR A 85 -4.31 11.63 13.85
C TYR A 85 -4.92 11.42 12.46
N ASN A 86 -5.59 12.46 11.96
CA ASN A 86 -6.01 12.54 10.56
C ASN A 86 -5.05 13.50 9.86
N PHE A 87 -4.50 13.10 8.72
CA PHE A 87 -3.57 13.92 7.95
C PHE A 87 -3.51 13.43 6.49
N GLN A 88 -2.96 14.26 5.63
CA GLN A 88 -2.88 13.98 4.20
C GLN A 88 -1.79 12.96 3.87
N ALA A 89 -2.11 12.07 2.94
CA ALA A 89 -1.19 11.11 2.33
C ALA A 89 -1.32 11.16 0.80
N LEU A 90 -0.53 10.35 0.09
CA LEU A 90 -0.64 10.19 -1.35
C LEU A 90 -1.19 8.80 -1.67
N GLY A 91 -2.24 8.76 -2.47
CA GLY A 91 -2.83 7.54 -3.04
C GLY A 91 -2.68 7.52 -4.56
N PHE A 92 -2.78 6.34 -5.17
CA PHE A 92 -2.95 6.28 -6.62
C PHE A 92 -4.30 6.87 -7.06
N LYS A 93 -4.29 7.50 -8.23
CA LYS A 93 -5.51 7.81 -8.97
C LYS A 93 -6.00 6.54 -9.66
N PHE A 94 -7.26 6.22 -9.40
CA PHE A 94 -8.03 5.23 -10.13
C PHE A 94 -8.99 5.99 -11.06
N THR A 95 -9.21 5.45 -12.25
CA THR A 95 -9.98 6.10 -13.31
C THR A 95 -10.90 5.10 -14.00
N GLY A 96 -11.78 5.59 -14.88
CA GLY A 96 -12.78 4.77 -15.55
C GLY A 96 -13.98 4.43 -14.66
N ASP A 97 -15.04 3.91 -15.29
CA ASP A 97 -16.30 3.58 -14.62
C ASP A 97 -16.15 2.41 -13.64
N ASP A 98 -15.14 1.54 -13.86
CA ASP A 98 -14.81 0.40 -13.00
C ASP A 98 -13.73 0.73 -11.95
N GLU A 99 -13.34 2.00 -11.83
CA GLU A 99 -12.30 2.50 -10.93
C GLU A 99 -11.04 1.62 -10.95
N HIS A 100 -10.38 1.55 -12.11
CA HIS A 100 -9.16 0.79 -12.29
C HIS A 100 -7.90 1.64 -12.13
N CYS A 101 -6.81 0.97 -11.78
CA CYS A 101 -5.48 1.56 -11.71
C CYS A 101 -4.99 1.86 -13.13
N GLU A 102 -4.48 3.06 -13.36
CA GLU A 102 -3.88 3.51 -14.64
C GLU A 102 -2.78 2.60 -15.19
N PHE A 103 -2.20 1.74 -14.35
CA PHE A 103 -1.17 0.78 -14.76
C PHE A 103 -1.73 -0.62 -15.12
N LEU A 104 -3.04 -0.80 -15.15
CA LEU A 104 -3.68 -2.01 -15.62
C LEU A 104 -3.73 -2.00 -17.15
N GLY A 105 -2.94 -2.88 -17.78
CA GLY A 105 -2.93 -3.02 -19.23
C GLY A 105 -4.24 -3.61 -19.76
N GLU A 106 -4.45 -3.49 -21.07
CA GLU A 106 -5.63 -4.02 -21.76
C GLU A 106 -5.76 -5.55 -21.61
N ASP A 107 -4.64 -6.25 -21.47
CA ASP A 107 -4.58 -7.69 -21.17
C ASP A 107 -4.83 -8.02 -19.69
N SER A 108 -5.30 -7.05 -18.91
CA SER A 108 -5.52 -7.09 -17.46
C SER A 108 -4.26 -7.36 -16.63
N LYS A 109 -3.06 -7.15 -17.20
CA LYS A 109 -1.80 -7.29 -16.47
C LYS A 109 -1.27 -5.95 -16.00
N CYS A 110 -0.64 -5.95 -14.81
CA CYS A 110 0.02 -4.77 -14.27
C CYS A 110 1.27 -4.42 -15.10
N THR A 111 1.25 -3.29 -15.78
CA THR A 111 2.34 -2.80 -16.65
C THR A 111 3.59 -2.40 -15.86
N VAL A 112 3.44 -2.05 -14.58
CA VAL A 112 4.55 -1.66 -13.69
C VAL A 112 4.85 -2.75 -12.66
N HIS A 113 4.53 -4.02 -12.90
CA HIS A 113 4.61 -5.06 -11.88
C HIS A 113 5.96 -5.11 -11.16
N GLN A 114 7.09 -4.93 -11.88
CA GLN A 114 8.43 -4.91 -11.26
C GLN A 114 8.71 -3.67 -10.38
N ALA A 115 8.02 -2.56 -10.62
CA ALA A 115 8.16 -1.30 -9.90
C ALA A 115 6.97 -0.96 -8.98
N ARG A 116 5.96 -1.84 -8.92
CA ARG A 116 4.71 -1.67 -8.16
C ARG A 116 4.98 -1.22 -6.72
N PRO A 117 4.18 -0.34 -6.11
CA PRO A 117 4.46 0.23 -4.78
C PRO A 117 4.50 -0.85 -3.69
N PHE A 118 5.01 -0.50 -2.50
CA PHE A 118 5.20 -1.47 -1.42
C PHE A 118 3.90 -2.19 -1.05
N GLN A 119 2.80 -1.46 -0.92
CA GLN A 119 1.49 -2.06 -0.59
C GLN A 119 1.08 -3.14 -1.61
N CYS A 120 1.25 -2.89 -2.92
CA CYS A 120 0.98 -3.90 -3.95
C CYS A 120 1.98 -5.07 -3.93
N ARG A 121 3.26 -4.85 -3.56
CA ARG A 121 4.25 -5.94 -3.41
C ARG A 121 3.98 -6.80 -2.17
N ALA A 122 3.45 -6.18 -1.12
CA ALA A 122 3.23 -6.77 0.18
C ALA A 122 1.97 -7.65 0.22
N PHE A 123 1.07 -7.54 -0.74
CA PHE A 123 -0.11 -8.38 -0.78
C PHE A 123 0.26 -9.87 -0.95
N PRO A 124 -0.36 -10.80 -0.19
CA PRO A 124 -1.26 -10.57 0.93
C PRO A 124 -0.53 -10.47 2.28
N ILE A 125 0.73 -10.92 2.35
CA ILE A 125 1.44 -11.26 3.59
C ILE A 125 1.90 -10.07 4.43
N GLY A 126 2.05 -8.89 3.84
CA GLY A 126 2.41 -7.68 4.55
C GLY A 126 1.21 -6.86 4.97
N TRP A 127 -0.01 -7.25 4.57
CA TRP A 127 -1.22 -6.53 4.95
C TRP A 127 -1.73 -7.06 6.28
N ASN A 128 -1.56 -6.25 7.33
CA ASN A 128 -1.95 -6.63 8.68
C ASN A 128 -3.40 -7.17 8.75
N MET A 129 -4.32 -6.54 8.02
CA MET A 129 -5.74 -6.93 7.96
C MET A 129 -6.03 -8.29 7.31
N LEU A 130 -5.11 -8.84 6.51
CA LEU A 130 -5.27 -10.17 5.89
C LEU A 130 -4.64 -11.26 6.75
N ILE A 131 -3.50 -10.96 7.37
CA ILE A 131 -2.76 -11.94 8.17
C ILE A 131 -3.32 -12.10 9.59
N ASN A 132 -4.10 -11.14 10.07
CA ASN A 132 -4.71 -11.16 11.40
C ASN A 132 -6.22 -11.46 11.41
N ASN A 133 -6.88 -11.51 10.24
CA ASN A 133 -8.32 -11.72 10.13
C ASN A 133 -8.69 -12.72 9.02
N LEU A 134 -9.19 -13.89 9.44
CA LEU A 134 -9.46 -15.01 8.54
C LEU A 134 -10.64 -14.72 7.62
N ARG A 135 -11.59 -13.91 8.07
CA ARG A 135 -12.73 -13.49 7.25
C ARG A 135 -12.24 -12.66 6.08
N ASN A 136 -11.42 -11.63 6.34
CA ASN A 136 -10.83 -10.81 5.30
C ASN A 136 -10.03 -11.65 4.30
N PHE A 137 -9.20 -12.57 4.79
CA PHE A 137 -8.44 -13.47 3.91
C PHE A 137 -9.36 -14.29 2.98
N ARG A 138 -10.44 -14.88 3.52
CA ARG A 138 -11.42 -15.65 2.74
C ARG A 138 -12.21 -14.80 1.76
N ASP A 139 -12.53 -13.56 2.13
CA ASP A 139 -13.27 -12.66 1.24
C ASP A 139 -12.40 -12.22 0.07
N TYR A 140 -11.13 -11.92 0.31
CA TYR A 140 -10.17 -11.62 -0.74
C TYR A 140 -9.87 -12.85 -1.61
N SER A 141 -9.86 -14.07 -1.06
CA SER A 141 -9.64 -15.29 -1.86
C SER A 141 -10.78 -15.62 -2.82
N LYS A 142 -11.98 -15.05 -2.64
CA LYS A 142 -13.08 -15.20 -3.60
C LYS A 142 -12.84 -14.43 -4.90
N LYS A 143 -12.08 -13.34 -4.83
CA LYS A 143 -11.77 -12.47 -5.97
C LYS A 143 -10.40 -12.79 -6.56
N CYS A 144 -9.41 -13.15 -5.73
CA CYS A 144 -8.03 -13.34 -6.16
C CYS A 144 -7.70 -14.82 -6.40
N PRO A 145 -7.49 -15.29 -7.65
CA PRO A 145 -7.14 -16.68 -7.94
C PRO A 145 -5.84 -17.12 -7.27
N ALA A 146 -4.83 -16.25 -7.18
CA ALA A 146 -3.59 -16.55 -6.45
C ALA A 146 -3.78 -16.78 -4.94
N LEU A 147 -4.81 -16.17 -4.33
CA LEU A 147 -5.19 -16.46 -2.94
C LEU A 147 -6.03 -17.73 -2.82
N GLN A 148 -6.79 -18.07 -3.86
CA GLN A 148 -7.49 -19.35 -3.93
C GLN A 148 -6.49 -20.50 -4.01
N ASP A 149 -5.50 -20.39 -4.90
CA ASP A 149 -4.36 -21.31 -5.03
C ASP A 149 -3.57 -21.48 -3.72
N SER A 150 -3.49 -20.41 -2.93
CA SER A 150 -2.88 -20.46 -1.59
C SER A 150 -3.55 -21.48 -0.66
N LEU A 151 -4.86 -21.73 -0.82
CA LEU A 151 -5.60 -22.72 -0.03
C LEU A 151 -5.13 -24.14 -0.31
N ASP A 152 -4.63 -24.39 -1.52
CA ASP A 152 -4.08 -25.67 -1.98
C ASP A 152 -2.53 -25.68 -1.93
N ASN A 153 -1.91 -24.73 -1.22
CA ASN A 153 -0.46 -24.59 -1.08
C ASN A 153 0.30 -24.35 -2.40
N ILE A 154 -0.34 -23.69 -3.38
CA ILE A 154 0.28 -23.37 -4.67
C ILE A 154 0.92 -21.98 -4.64
N GLY A 155 2.12 -21.88 -5.24
CA GLY A 155 2.89 -20.64 -5.34
C GLY A 155 4.14 -20.63 -4.46
N LYS A 156 4.81 -19.48 -4.39
CA LYS A 156 5.99 -19.29 -3.54
C LYS A 156 5.63 -19.40 -2.06
N PHE A 157 6.37 -20.22 -1.32
CA PHE A 157 6.26 -20.30 0.13
C PHE A 157 6.83 -19.06 0.82
N TYR A 158 6.11 -18.57 1.83
CA TYR A 158 6.53 -17.56 2.78
C TYR A 158 6.37 -18.10 4.20
N SER A 159 7.48 -18.11 4.93
CA SER A 159 7.50 -18.51 6.34
C SER A 159 6.78 -17.50 7.24
N LYS A 160 6.41 -17.92 8.46
CA LYS A 160 5.91 -17.00 9.52
C LYS A 160 6.85 -15.82 9.75
N GLY A 161 8.16 -16.06 9.74
CA GLY A 161 9.16 -15.00 9.91
C GLY A 161 9.13 -13.99 8.77
N GLU A 162 8.94 -14.44 7.53
CA GLU A 162 8.77 -13.54 6.39
C GLU A 162 7.46 -12.74 6.49
N ILE A 163 6.34 -13.40 6.80
CA ILE A 163 5.05 -12.72 6.98
C ILE A 163 5.18 -11.58 8.00
N LEU A 164 5.74 -11.87 9.19
CA LEU A 164 5.98 -10.86 10.23
C LEU A 164 6.90 -9.74 9.75
N LYS A 165 7.97 -10.07 9.02
CA LYS A 165 8.90 -9.08 8.47
C LYS A 165 8.22 -8.13 7.48
N TRP A 166 7.37 -8.64 6.60
CA TRP A 166 6.64 -7.82 5.62
C TRP A 166 5.61 -6.91 6.32
N ALA A 167 4.86 -7.45 7.27
CA ALA A 167 3.86 -6.70 8.03
C ALA A 167 4.50 -5.62 8.91
N GLN A 168 5.65 -5.92 9.52
CA GLN A 168 6.43 -4.96 10.30
C GLN A 168 6.94 -3.82 9.42
N LYS A 169 7.39 -4.14 8.21
CA LYS A 169 7.86 -3.14 7.26
C LYS A 169 6.74 -2.19 6.80
N GLU A 170 5.52 -2.68 6.61
CA GLU A 170 4.34 -1.83 6.33
C GLU A 170 4.14 -0.81 7.46
N TYR A 171 4.05 -1.29 8.70
CA TYR A 171 3.88 -0.44 9.87
C TYR A 171 5.01 0.58 10.04
N GLU A 172 6.26 0.17 9.81
CA GLU A 172 7.41 1.06 9.87
C GLU A 172 7.37 2.16 8.81
N MET A 173 6.93 1.84 7.59
CA MET A 173 6.76 2.84 6.54
C MET A 173 5.70 3.87 6.91
N GLU A 174 4.53 3.43 7.37
CA GLU A 174 3.46 4.32 7.84
C GLU A 174 3.90 5.18 9.03
N ARG A 175 4.55 4.55 10.02
CA ARG A 175 5.08 5.25 11.20
C ARG A 175 6.11 6.30 10.82
N ASN A 176 7.06 5.96 9.95
CA ASN A 176 8.11 6.88 9.53
C ASN A 176 7.49 8.07 8.77
N PHE A 177 6.53 7.80 7.89
CA PHE A 177 5.78 8.86 7.21
C PHE A 177 5.01 9.74 8.18
N PHE A 178 4.30 9.17 9.16
CA PHE A 178 3.62 9.92 10.21
C PHE A 178 4.57 10.83 11.00
N LEU A 179 5.75 10.33 11.38
CA LEU A 179 6.74 11.13 12.11
C LEU A 179 7.31 12.26 11.24
N GLU A 180 7.51 12.01 9.94
CA GLU A 180 7.91 13.03 8.96
C GLU A 180 6.82 14.11 8.82
N MET A 181 5.55 13.72 8.69
CA MET A 181 4.41 14.64 8.67
C MET A 181 4.32 15.46 9.96
N LYS A 182 4.41 14.83 11.13
CA LYS A 182 4.39 15.51 12.44
C LYS A 182 5.52 16.53 12.58
N LYS A 183 6.72 16.23 12.07
CA LYS A 183 7.87 17.17 12.06
C LYS A 183 7.64 18.39 11.18
N ASN A 184 6.77 18.27 10.18
CA ASN A 184 6.45 19.32 9.21
C ASN A 184 5.05 19.91 9.41
N ASP A 185 4.53 19.90 10.64
CA ASP A 185 3.21 20.44 11.00
C ASP A 185 2.05 19.86 10.19
N PHE A 186 2.19 18.60 9.77
CA PHE A 186 1.24 17.90 8.90
C PHE A 186 1.01 18.56 7.53
N ASP A 187 1.95 19.37 7.04
CA ASP A 187 1.91 19.94 5.69
C ASP A 187 2.58 18.98 4.68
N ILE A 188 1.76 18.36 3.82
CA ILE A 188 2.22 17.38 2.83
C ILE A 188 3.14 18.02 1.78
N PHE A 189 3.02 19.32 1.49
CA PHE A 189 3.87 20.03 0.55
C PHE A 189 5.25 20.36 1.12
N LYS A 190 5.37 20.49 2.46
CA LYS A 190 6.68 20.57 3.13
C LYS A 190 7.41 19.23 3.08
N VAL A 191 6.68 18.13 3.25
CA VAL A 191 7.22 16.77 3.14
C VAL A 191 7.63 16.47 1.69
N TYR A 192 6.71 16.59 0.75
CA TYR A 192 6.96 16.35 -0.66
C TYR A 192 7.10 17.66 -1.44
N LYS A 193 8.29 18.29 -1.35
CA LYS A 193 8.59 19.57 -2.02
C LYS A 193 8.42 19.56 -3.55
N PHE A 194 8.39 18.38 -4.16
CA PHE A 194 8.15 18.21 -5.59
C PHE A 194 6.67 18.06 -5.95
N LEU A 195 5.74 18.08 -4.98
CA LEU A 195 4.32 18.00 -5.31
C LEU A 195 3.86 19.24 -6.09
N PRO A 196 3.10 19.06 -7.18
CA PRO A 196 2.42 20.15 -7.85
C PRO A 196 1.35 20.76 -6.93
N LYS A 197 1.18 22.09 -6.97
CA LYS A 197 0.18 22.78 -6.13
C LYS A 197 -1.26 22.55 -6.60
N ASP A 198 -1.42 22.17 -7.85
CA ASP A 198 -2.67 21.81 -8.52
C ASP A 198 -2.92 20.30 -8.52
N ILE A 199 -2.27 19.53 -7.63
CA ILE A 199 -2.54 18.10 -7.50
C ILE A 199 -3.98 17.85 -7.04
N THR A 200 -4.62 16.84 -7.63
CA THR A 200 -5.98 16.42 -7.27
C THR A 200 -6.06 16.02 -5.79
N THR A 201 -7.10 16.49 -5.12
CA THR A 201 -7.46 16.14 -3.75
C THR A 201 -8.86 15.53 -3.76
N LEU A 202 -9.05 14.40 -3.07
CA LEU A 202 -10.31 13.66 -3.00
C LEU A 202 -10.68 13.39 -1.53
#